data_AF-A0A060C3D3-F1
#
_entry.id   AF-A0A060C3D3-F1
#
_cell.length_a   1.000
_cell.length_b   1.000
_cell.length_c   1.000
_cell.angle_alpha   90.00
_cell.angle_beta   90.00
_cell.angle_gamma   90.00
#
_symmetry.space_group_name_H-M   'P 1'
#
loop_
_entity.id
_entity.type
_entity.pdbx_description
1 polymer ?
#
loop_
_entity_poly.entity_id
_entity_poly.type
_entity_poly.pdbx_seq_one_letter_code
_entity_poly.pdbx_strand_id
1 'polypeptide(L)'
;MVPYRFRFDGGPTGIRWLNGAGFWNRNVPDDADFRINSYGKPPKWVHDAVVYQIFPDRFATTGRYSAPPPDWAIPQNWDDEVVD
;
A
#
# COMPACT_ATOMS: atom_id res chain seq x y z
N MET A 1 0.28 -9.16 -16.25
CA MET A 1 1.66 -8.76 -15.86
C MET A 1 2.56 -9.94 -16.17
N VAL A 2 3.68 -9.74 -16.83
CA VAL A 2 4.58 -10.86 -17.19
C VAL A 2 5.73 -10.90 -16.19
N PRO A 3 5.93 -12.01 -15.44
CA PRO A 3 7.05 -12.15 -14.51
C PRO A 3 8.35 -12.44 -15.27
N TYR A 4 9.47 -11.93 -14.76
CA TYR A 4 10.80 -12.23 -15.28
C TYR A 4 11.88 -12.10 -14.21
N ARG A 5 13.00 -12.76 -14.46
CA ARG A 5 14.22 -12.74 -13.64
C ARG A 5 15.45 -12.84 -14.53
N PHE A 6 16.59 -12.45 -14.00
CA PHE A 6 17.87 -12.58 -14.69
C PHE A 6 18.64 -13.79 -14.17
N ARG A 7 19.26 -14.53 -15.09
CA ARG A 7 20.24 -15.55 -14.80
C ARG A 7 21.60 -15.05 -15.25
N PHE A 8 22.59 -15.17 -14.38
CA PHE A 8 23.99 -14.87 -14.66
C PHE A 8 24.77 -16.18 -14.58
N ASP A 9 25.55 -16.46 -15.62
CA ASP A 9 26.38 -17.66 -15.72
C ASP A 9 27.86 -17.26 -15.77
N GLY A 10 28.68 -17.82 -14.87
CA GLY A 10 30.13 -17.72 -14.91
C GLY A 10 30.76 -16.91 -13.78
N GLY A 11 32.09 -16.77 -13.82
CA GLY A 11 32.89 -16.14 -12.77
C GLY A 11 33.03 -16.98 -11.49
N PRO A 12 33.68 -16.42 -10.44
CA PRO A 12 33.95 -17.15 -9.19
C PRO A 12 32.70 -17.61 -8.42
N THR A 13 31.54 -17.04 -8.72
CA THR A 13 30.28 -17.27 -8.01
C THR A 13 29.35 -18.26 -8.73
N GLY A 14 29.73 -18.76 -9.90
CA GLY A 14 28.95 -19.73 -10.67
C GLY A 14 27.63 -19.17 -11.19
N ILE A 15 26.55 -19.93 -11.04
CA ILE A 15 25.22 -19.50 -11.50
C ILE A 15 24.56 -18.64 -10.42
N ARG A 16 24.09 -17.45 -10.80
CA ARG A 16 23.31 -16.57 -9.93
C ARG A 16 22.00 -16.18 -10.57
N TRP A 17 20.98 -16.03 -9.75
CA TRP A 17 19.66 -15.55 -10.15
C TRP A 17 19.38 -14.21 -9.49
N LEU A 18 18.73 -13.29 -10.19
CA LEU A 18 18.32 -11.98 -9.68
C LEU A 18 16.84 -11.75 -9.97
N ASN A 19 16.07 -11.50 -8.91
CA ASN A 19 14.68 -11.09 -8.98
C ASN A 19 14.43 -9.84 -8.11
N GLY A 20 13.16 -9.45 -7.92
CA GLY A 20 12.76 -8.29 -7.13
C GLY A 20 13.11 -8.38 -5.64
N ALA A 21 13.44 -9.58 -5.12
CA ALA A 21 13.96 -9.76 -3.76
C ALA A 21 15.50 -9.76 -3.69
N GLY A 22 16.20 -9.65 -4.82
CA GLY A 22 17.66 -9.60 -4.88
C GLY A 22 18.30 -10.87 -5.46
N PHE A 23 19.54 -11.15 -5.06
CA PHE A 23 20.36 -12.22 -5.63
C PHE A 23 20.24 -13.55 -4.89
N TRP A 24 20.14 -14.63 -5.66
CA TRP A 24 20.05 -16.01 -5.18
C TRP A 24 21.14 -16.89 -5.81
N ASN A 25 21.55 -17.94 -5.08
CA ASN A 25 22.50 -18.97 -5.54
C ASN A 25 21.80 -20.19 -6.17
N ARG A 26 20.46 -20.16 -6.23
CA ARG A 26 19.61 -21.21 -6.79
C ARG A 26 18.41 -20.56 -7.46
N ASN A 27 17.71 -21.35 -8.27
CA ASN A 27 16.39 -20.94 -8.75
C ASN A 27 15.40 -20.94 -7.56
N VAL A 28 14.60 -19.88 -7.42
CA VAL A 28 13.63 -19.68 -6.33
C VAL A 28 12.20 -19.55 -6.88
N PRO A 29 11.13 -19.59 -6.06
CA PRO A 29 9.78 -19.28 -6.53
C PRO A 29 9.67 -17.89 -7.19
N ASP A 30 8.66 -17.70 -8.03
CA ASP A 30 8.43 -16.49 -8.84
C ASP A 30 7.61 -15.39 -8.15
N ASP A 31 7.21 -15.60 -6.89
CA ASP A 31 6.50 -14.60 -6.08
C ASP A 31 7.19 -13.23 -6.10
N ALA A 32 8.52 -13.23 -6.09
CA ALA A 32 9.37 -12.05 -6.09
C ALA A 32 9.97 -11.70 -7.46
N ASP A 33 9.47 -12.26 -8.57
CA ASP A 33 9.94 -11.88 -9.90
C ASP A 33 9.63 -10.42 -10.22
N PHE A 34 10.52 -9.79 -10.98
CA PHE A 34 10.21 -8.50 -11.58
C PHE A 34 9.01 -8.66 -12.50
N ARG A 35 8.22 -7.60 -12.66
CA ARG A 35 6.99 -7.67 -13.45
C ARG A 35 6.91 -6.54 -14.46
N ILE A 36 6.63 -6.90 -15.71
CA ILE A 36 6.35 -5.91 -16.77
C ILE A 36 4.83 -5.68 -16.83
N ASN A 37 4.45 -4.40 -16.77
CA ASN A 37 3.08 -3.94 -16.94
C ASN A 37 2.95 -3.15 -18.25
N SER A 38 2.06 -3.60 -19.15
CA SER A 38 1.71 -2.93 -20.41
C SER A 38 0.42 -2.09 -20.33
N TYR A 39 -0.29 -2.11 -19.21
CA TYR A 39 -1.46 -1.28 -18.95
C TYR A 39 -1.05 0.18 -18.68
N GLY A 40 -2.04 1.08 -18.62
CA GLY A 40 -1.83 2.50 -18.36
C GLY A 40 -1.04 2.75 -17.07
N LYS A 41 -0.10 3.70 -17.13
CA LYS A 41 0.68 4.13 -15.97
C LYS A 41 -0.24 4.80 -14.95
N PRO A 42 0.02 4.66 -13.64
CA PRO A 42 -0.67 5.48 -12.64
C PRO A 42 -0.40 6.96 -12.91
N PRO A 43 -1.30 7.87 -12.50
CA PRO A 43 -1.08 9.30 -12.62
C PRO A 43 0.24 9.71 -11.97
N LYS A 44 1.02 10.56 -12.65
CA LYS A 44 2.38 10.93 -12.20
C LYS A 44 2.41 11.49 -10.78
N TRP A 45 1.41 12.27 -10.41
CA TRP A 45 1.34 12.92 -9.10
C TRP A 45 1.32 11.93 -7.92
N VAL A 46 0.93 10.67 -8.14
CA VAL A 46 0.82 9.66 -7.07
C VAL A 46 2.19 9.32 -6.47
N HIS A 47 3.26 9.36 -7.25
CA HIS A 47 4.61 9.05 -6.76
C HIS A 47 5.14 10.08 -5.76
N ASP A 48 4.69 11.33 -5.90
CA ASP A 48 5.16 12.47 -5.11
C ASP A 48 4.09 12.94 -4.10
N ALA A 49 2.97 12.23 -4.01
CA ALA A 49 1.86 12.59 -3.15
C ALA A 49 2.16 12.27 -1.68
N VAL A 50 1.80 13.20 -0.80
CA VAL A 50 1.61 12.91 0.63
C VAL A 50 0.13 12.69 0.85
N VAL A 51 -0.26 11.50 1.29
CA VAL A 51 -1.67 11.13 1.51
C VAL A 51 -2.04 11.30 2.98
N TYR A 52 -3.19 11.91 3.23
CA TYR A 52 -3.79 12.01 4.56
C TYR A 52 -5.16 11.31 4.55
N GLN A 53 -5.30 10.28 5.39
CA GLN A 53 -6.55 9.53 5.50
C GLN A 53 -7.51 10.28 6.45
N ILE A 54 -8.72 10.55 5.96
CA ILE A 54 -9.77 11.26 6.70
C ILE A 54 -10.88 10.28 7.07
N PHE A 55 -11.25 10.24 8.35
CA PHE A 55 -12.52 9.65 8.81
C PHE A 55 -13.56 10.77 8.90
N PRO A 56 -14.54 10.84 7.96
CA PRO A 56 -15.39 12.02 7.83
C PRO A 56 -16.20 12.36 9.09
N ASP A 57 -16.68 11.35 9.81
CA ASP A 57 -17.45 11.50 11.05
C ASP A 57 -16.64 12.17 12.18
N ARG A 58 -15.30 12.02 12.17
CA ARG A 58 -14.42 12.43 13.27
C ARG A 58 -13.32 13.42 12.87
N PHE A 59 -13.38 13.98 11.65
CA PHE A 59 -12.33 14.89 11.15
C PHE A 59 -12.58 16.34 11.51
N ALA A 60 -13.63 16.94 10.93
CA ALA A 60 -14.03 18.31 11.21
C ALA A 60 -15.48 18.50 10.78
N THR A 61 -16.27 19.13 11.65
CA THR A 61 -17.63 19.55 11.29
C THR A 61 -17.59 20.85 10.50
N THR A 62 -18.52 21.00 9.55
CA THR A 62 -18.75 22.29 8.85
C THR A 62 -19.44 23.31 9.74
N GLY A 63 -19.90 22.92 10.95
CA GLY A 63 -20.72 23.74 11.84
C GLY A 63 -22.16 23.95 11.35
N ARG A 64 -22.50 23.49 10.13
CA ARG A 64 -23.84 23.59 9.55
C ARG A 64 -24.88 22.78 10.31
N TYR A 65 -24.45 21.71 10.97
CA TYR A 65 -25.29 20.83 11.79
C TYR A 65 -24.90 21.04 13.26
N SER A 66 -25.42 22.12 13.85
CA SER A 66 -25.22 22.51 15.26
C SER A 66 -26.44 22.19 16.13
N ALA A 67 -27.45 21.53 15.57
CA ALA A 67 -28.58 21.06 16.34
C ALA A 67 -28.08 20.12 17.45
N PRO A 68 -28.67 20.18 18.65
CA PRO A 68 -28.35 19.24 19.72
C PRO A 68 -28.47 17.79 19.20
N PRO A 69 -27.57 16.89 19.62
CA PRO A 69 -27.74 15.48 19.32
C PRO A 69 -29.08 14.97 19.88
N PRO A 70 -29.73 14.01 19.23
CA PRO A 70 -30.98 13.45 19.73
C PRO A 70 -30.74 12.70 21.05
N ASP A 71 -31.77 12.59 21.88
CA ASP A 71 -31.65 12.10 23.27
C ASP A 71 -31.08 10.67 23.40
N TRP A 72 -31.14 9.86 22.34
CA TRP A 72 -30.60 8.51 22.31
C TRP A 72 -29.09 8.47 21.98
N ALA A 73 -28.52 9.56 21.49
CA ALA A 73 -27.13 9.59 21.07
C ALA A 73 -26.19 9.72 22.27
N ILE A 74 -25.19 8.85 22.34
CA ILE A 74 -24.15 8.85 23.36
C ILE A 74 -22.90 9.50 22.75
N PRO A 75 -22.43 10.67 23.27
CA PRO A 75 -21.19 11.28 22.80
C PRO A 75 -19.99 10.36 23.03
N GLN A 76 -19.09 10.29 22.05
CA GLN A 76 -17.86 9.49 22.11
C GLN A 76 -16.66 10.36 21.72
N ASN A 77 -15.60 10.28 22.50
CA ASN A 77 -14.29 10.87 22.20
C ASN A 77 -13.50 9.99 21.23
N TRP A 78 -12.33 10.48 20.84
CA TRP A 78 -11.44 9.77 19.92
C TRP A 78 -10.88 8.47 20.51
N ASP A 79 -10.51 8.50 21.79
CA ASP A 79 -9.88 7.38 22.49
C ASP A 79 -10.90 6.48 23.21
N ASP A 80 -12.20 6.76 23.07
CA ASP A 80 -13.22 5.92 23.68
C ASP A 80 -13.31 4.57 22.93
N GLU A 81 -13.51 3.50 23.68
CA GLU A 81 -13.72 2.16 23.10
C GLU A 81 -14.96 2.13 22.21
N VAL A 82 -14.89 1.36 21.12
CA VAL A 82 -16.08 1.15 20.27
C VAL A 82 -17.08 0.32 21.07
N VAL A 83 -18.22 0.94 21.38
CA VAL A 83 -19.36 0.29 22.02
C VAL A 83 -20.22 -0.34 20.93
N ASP A 84 -20.37 -1.67 20.99
CA ASP A 84 -21.31 -2.45 20.15
C ASP A 84 -22.78 -2.28 20.60
#